data_AF-A0A419FH34-F1
#
_entry.id   AF-A0A419FH34-F1
#
_cell.length_a   1.000
_cell.length_b   1.000
_cell.length_c   1.000
_cell.angle_alpha   90.00
_cell.angle_beta   90.00
_cell.angle_gamma   90.00
#
_symmetry.space_group_name_H-M   'P 1'
#
loop_
_entity.id
_entity.type
_entity.pdbx_description
1 polymer ?
#
loop_
_entity_poly.entity_id
_entity_poly.type
_entity_poly.pdbx_seq_one_letter_code
_entity_poly.pdbx_strand_id
1 'polypeptide(L)'
;MTARRSEAQLAEALAWIVRLPLLGDRELAGLLGIDEIDARYLRVELDQQGWVEWLAPRVVELDEQRRAAFLRADALDDLAACSGFAAHEIAHRAPVRQTDVLARIPRIATVTAVNRLLAELAAQLRAQGEMALVDAGSLPIASANRWWPFGADAYGVVRGRRGAARFFVTWDRAGVPDGYRRLRIRKWAAEVNPAEPPWVFVVCADAHAARVWDAELRSQASQAALSEVRLTTADEVLASGPRAAIWSIPGAPARLRFEQALPLRSTDLAALLAFPGMCLHQRPSNMPVLRDRLRIAAVRPAARSIREDTAALAIVTSAADKACLDWLARHPRLSVSELALFLELPGRVVARRLELLAGDHAVRRLEIEGTELWCVTARTLRMLAEAEGVPWNGYERYGAVSAPSTADDAATRPSMAHQLGINHVFARLARDAQAAGWRLGVWRNEAESAHLFVSDGRRAWIRPDGSGAFWRGHEERPFLLEYDRGTLDAGDYRGKFAGYMHYFETTEWRERFSTEPQLLFVGADRRAEQRVRSAVVANGATHLPILLTTEGPVSSGAGSWRWASVARDAERGALFPAVAGSLSVGRLHGE
;
A
#
# COMPACT_ATOMS: atom_id res chain seq x y z
N MET A 1 -26.41 -1.68 39.28
CA MET A 1 -25.24 -1.35 40.11
C MET A 1 -24.01 -1.90 39.42
N THR A 2 -23.37 -1.07 38.59
CA THR A 2 -22.06 -1.36 38.01
C THR A 2 -21.05 -1.45 39.15
N ALA A 3 -20.45 -2.62 39.37
CA ALA A 3 -19.32 -2.75 40.28
C ALA A 3 -18.28 -1.70 39.89
N ARG A 4 -17.81 -0.89 40.85
CA ARG A 4 -16.68 0.01 40.62
C ARG A 4 -15.57 -0.85 40.03
N ARG A 5 -15.24 -0.62 38.76
CA ARG A 5 -14.11 -1.29 38.13
C ARG A 5 -12.87 -0.88 38.88
N SER A 6 -11.90 -1.79 38.95
CA SER A 6 -10.69 -1.47 39.70
C SER A 6 -9.95 -0.35 38.98
N GLU A 7 -9.46 0.61 39.73
CA GLU A 7 -8.56 1.65 39.25
C GLU A 7 -7.37 1.06 38.46
N ALA A 8 -6.94 -0.15 38.85
CA ALA A 8 -5.96 -0.94 38.14
C ALA A 8 -6.33 -1.25 36.67
N GLN A 9 -7.61 -1.56 36.37
CA GLN A 9 -8.05 -1.82 34.99
C GLN A 9 -8.04 -0.55 34.13
N LEU A 10 -8.41 0.61 34.70
CA LEU A 10 -8.34 1.90 34.00
C LEU A 10 -6.88 2.28 33.71
N ALA A 11 -5.99 2.10 34.70
CA ALA A 11 -4.56 2.33 34.55
C ALA A 11 -3.95 1.43 33.48
N GLU A 12 -4.30 0.14 33.47
CA GLU A 12 -3.82 -0.81 32.46
C GLU A 12 -4.38 -0.48 31.05
N ALA A 13 -5.64 -0.08 30.96
CA ALA A 13 -6.23 0.36 29.70
C ALA A 13 -5.52 1.61 29.14
N LEU A 14 -5.24 2.61 30.00
CA LEU A 14 -4.50 3.80 29.62
C LEU A 14 -3.07 3.45 29.17
N ALA A 15 -2.40 2.55 29.88
CA ALA A 15 -1.08 2.05 29.52
C ALA A 15 -1.05 1.41 28.12
N TRP A 16 -2.09 0.66 27.74
CA TRP A 16 -2.21 0.12 26.39
C TRP A 16 -2.46 1.20 25.34
N ILE A 17 -3.36 2.16 25.60
CA ILE A 17 -3.65 3.28 24.68
C ILE A 17 -2.40 4.16 24.44
N VAL A 18 -1.57 4.34 25.46
CA VAL A 18 -0.28 5.07 25.36
C VAL A 18 0.70 4.35 24.45
N ARG A 19 0.85 3.03 24.61
CA ARG A 19 1.79 2.22 23.82
C ARG A 19 1.32 1.99 22.38
N LEU A 20 0.02 1.83 22.20
CA LEU A 20 -0.66 1.55 20.94
C LEU A 20 -1.75 2.62 20.72
N PRO A 21 -1.39 3.82 20.23
CA PRO A 21 -2.39 4.84 19.94
C PRO A 21 -3.33 4.35 18.83
N LEU A 22 -4.53 4.91 18.79
CA LEU A 22 -5.59 4.55 17.86
C LEU A 22 -6.13 3.12 18.09
N LEU A 23 -6.20 2.68 19.35
CA LEU A 23 -6.83 1.41 19.75
C LEU A 23 -8.35 1.51 19.72
N GLY A 24 -9.02 0.50 19.17
CA GLY A 24 -10.47 0.34 19.28
C GLY A 24 -10.88 -0.52 20.47
N ASP A 25 -12.19 -0.57 20.74
CA ASP A 25 -12.76 -1.33 21.86
C ASP A 25 -12.39 -2.82 21.80
N ARG A 26 -12.48 -3.45 20.61
CA ARG A 26 -12.14 -4.88 20.40
C ARG A 26 -10.66 -5.17 20.65
N GLU A 27 -9.76 -4.30 20.18
CA GLU A 27 -8.32 -4.52 20.40
C GLU A 27 -7.95 -4.35 21.87
N LEU A 28 -8.51 -3.32 22.52
CA LEU A 28 -8.32 -3.09 23.95
C LEU A 28 -8.82 -4.29 24.76
N ALA A 29 -9.98 -4.85 24.41
CA ALA A 29 -10.52 -6.06 25.02
C ALA A 29 -9.57 -7.27 24.88
N GLY A 30 -9.04 -7.50 23.68
CA GLY A 30 -8.06 -8.58 23.44
C GLY A 30 -6.78 -8.43 24.26
N LEU A 31 -6.25 -7.20 24.37
CA LEU A 31 -5.06 -6.86 25.15
C LEU A 31 -5.27 -7.01 26.66
N LEU A 32 -6.44 -6.64 27.18
CA LEU A 32 -6.78 -6.75 28.61
C LEU A 32 -7.32 -8.13 29.00
N GLY A 33 -7.82 -8.92 28.05
CA GLY A 33 -8.47 -10.20 28.34
C GLY A 33 -9.85 -10.05 28.98
N ILE A 34 -10.57 -9.01 28.59
CA ILE A 34 -11.95 -8.71 29.01
C ILE A 34 -12.86 -8.72 27.77
N ASP A 35 -14.17 -8.58 27.95
CA ASP A 35 -15.10 -8.45 26.83
C ASP A 35 -15.09 -7.03 26.21
N GLU A 36 -15.62 -6.90 24.99
CA GLU A 36 -15.63 -5.64 24.25
C GLU A 36 -16.49 -4.56 24.91
N ILE A 37 -17.59 -4.95 25.57
CA ILE A 37 -18.47 -4.01 26.26
C ILE A 37 -17.70 -3.41 27.45
N ASP A 38 -16.97 -4.24 28.19
CA ASP A 38 -16.13 -3.79 29.28
C ASP A 38 -15.01 -2.86 28.81
N ALA A 39 -14.30 -3.20 27.74
CA ALA A 39 -13.28 -2.33 27.15
C ALA A 39 -13.86 -0.97 26.69
N ARG A 40 -15.05 -0.98 26.07
CA ARG A 40 -15.76 0.25 25.65
C ARG A 40 -16.06 1.16 26.82
N TYR A 41 -16.56 0.61 27.92
CA TYR A 41 -16.84 1.37 29.14
C TYR A 41 -15.55 1.95 29.76
N LEU A 42 -14.43 1.20 29.78
CA LEU A 42 -13.13 1.73 30.25
C LEU A 42 -12.68 2.92 29.40
N ARG A 43 -12.81 2.82 28.07
CA ARG A 43 -12.49 3.92 27.15
C ARG A 43 -13.37 5.15 27.39
N VAL A 44 -14.69 4.95 27.58
CA VAL A 44 -15.63 6.05 27.88
C VAL A 44 -15.28 6.72 29.19
N GLU A 45 -14.93 5.95 30.22
CA GLU A 45 -14.52 6.49 31.52
C GLU A 45 -13.21 7.29 31.42
N LEU A 46 -12.20 6.79 30.69
CA LEU A 46 -10.96 7.53 30.43
C LEU A 46 -11.19 8.84 29.64
N ASP A 47 -12.15 8.85 28.70
CA ASP A 47 -12.55 10.04 27.92
C ASP A 47 -13.24 11.06 28.85
N GLN A 48 -14.17 10.62 29.69
CA GLN A 48 -14.85 11.46 30.69
C GLN A 48 -13.90 12.04 31.74
N GLN A 49 -12.87 11.30 32.12
CA GLN A 49 -11.81 11.76 33.02
C GLN A 49 -10.77 12.66 32.33
N GLY A 50 -10.86 12.86 31.01
CA GLY A 50 -9.99 13.76 30.25
C GLY A 50 -8.61 13.20 29.92
N TRP A 51 -8.39 11.89 30.06
CA TRP A 51 -7.10 11.25 29.75
C TRP A 51 -6.92 10.98 28.25
N VAL A 52 -7.99 10.53 27.59
CA VAL A 52 -7.94 10.12 26.18
C VAL A 52 -8.91 10.93 25.34
N GLU A 53 -8.66 10.97 24.05
CA GLU A 53 -9.60 11.40 23.02
C GLU A 53 -9.71 10.27 21.98
N TRP A 54 -10.68 10.35 21.07
CA TRP A 54 -10.86 9.35 20.02
C TRP A 54 -11.15 9.97 18.65
N LEU A 55 -10.77 9.24 17.61
CA LEU A 55 -11.11 9.53 16.22
C LEU A 55 -12.05 8.46 15.68
N ALA A 56 -12.98 8.86 14.81
CA ALA A 56 -13.76 7.93 13.99
C ALA A 56 -13.19 7.93 12.57
N PRO A 57 -12.22 7.06 12.24
CA PRO A 57 -11.68 6.97 10.89
C PRO A 57 -12.77 6.67 9.87
N ARG A 58 -12.76 7.41 8.75
CA ARG A 58 -13.52 7.08 7.55
C ARG A 58 -12.61 6.32 6.58
N VAL A 59 -12.44 5.03 6.80
CA VAL A 59 -11.55 4.16 6.04
C VAL A 59 -12.33 2.90 5.70
N VAL A 60 -12.35 2.47 4.44
CA VAL A 60 -13.15 1.30 3.99
C VAL A 60 -12.78 0.05 4.77
N GLU A 61 -11.49 -0.10 5.05
CA GLU A 61 -10.93 -1.27 5.71
C GLU A 61 -11.27 -1.35 7.21
N LEU A 62 -11.87 -0.28 7.76
CA LEU A 62 -12.29 -0.21 9.15
C LEU A 62 -13.82 -0.09 9.21
N ASP A 63 -14.41 -0.75 10.19
CA ASP A 63 -15.81 -0.50 10.55
C ASP A 63 -16.02 1.01 10.76
N GLU A 64 -16.96 1.61 10.02
CA GLU A 64 -17.25 3.05 10.06
C GLU A 64 -17.65 3.54 11.47
N GLN A 65 -18.07 2.63 12.36
CA GLN A 65 -18.41 2.94 13.74
C GLN A 65 -17.21 2.88 14.70
N ARG A 66 -16.05 2.44 14.24
CA ARG A 66 -14.87 2.24 15.08
C ARG A 66 -14.36 3.57 15.63
N ARG A 67 -14.24 3.65 16.95
CA ARG A 67 -13.59 4.78 17.65
C ARG A 67 -12.19 4.35 18.07
N ALA A 68 -11.19 5.09 17.61
CA ALA A 68 -9.78 4.82 17.84
C ALA A 68 -9.24 5.81 18.89
N ALA A 69 -8.94 5.32 20.10
CA ALA A 69 -8.52 6.13 21.24
C ALA A 69 -7.02 6.43 21.24
N PHE A 70 -6.62 7.59 21.72
CA PHE A 70 -5.23 8.00 21.91
C PHE A 70 -5.12 8.97 23.10
N LEU A 71 -3.93 9.08 23.69
CA LEU A 71 -3.67 10.00 24.80
C LEU A 71 -3.86 11.46 24.35
N ARG A 72 -4.54 12.27 25.16
CA ARG A 72 -4.61 13.72 24.91
C ARG A 72 -3.24 14.36 25.06
N ALA A 73 -2.96 15.36 24.23
CA ALA A 73 -1.66 16.03 24.22
C ALA A 73 -1.34 16.71 25.55
N ASP A 74 -2.35 17.27 26.22
CA ASP A 74 -2.23 17.90 27.53
C ASP A 74 -2.22 16.87 28.68
N ALA A 75 -2.40 15.57 28.42
CA ALA A 75 -2.38 14.50 29.44
C ALA A 75 -1.00 13.93 29.73
N LEU A 76 0.02 14.32 28.97
CA LEU A 76 1.34 13.73 29.07
C LEU A 76 2.05 14.04 30.40
N ASP A 77 1.95 15.29 30.87
CA ASP A 77 2.61 15.69 32.13
C ASP A 77 1.95 15.05 33.35
N ASP A 78 0.61 14.90 33.33
CA ASP A 78 -0.10 14.20 34.40
C ASP A 78 0.14 12.69 34.36
N LEU A 79 0.29 12.10 33.17
CA LEU A 79 0.71 10.71 33.02
C LEU A 79 2.13 10.50 33.58
N ALA A 80 3.05 11.44 33.30
CA ALA A 80 4.39 11.45 33.87
C ALA A 80 4.34 11.48 35.41
N ALA A 81 3.57 12.41 35.98
CA ALA A 81 3.39 12.53 37.42
C ALA A 81 2.82 11.25 38.06
N CYS A 82 1.85 10.59 37.41
CA CYS A 82 1.22 9.37 37.93
C CYS A 82 2.08 8.11 37.77
N SER A 83 3.03 8.11 36.83
CA SER A 83 3.82 6.93 36.47
C SER A 83 5.23 6.92 37.06
N GLY A 84 5.71 8.07 37.55
CA GLY A 84 7.08 8.24 38.02
C GLY A 84 8.13 8.38 36.91
N PHE A 85 7.72 8.39 35.64
CA PHE A 85 8.60 8.70 34.51
C PHE A 85 8.56 10.19 34.19
N ALA A 86 9.64 10.73 33.63
CA ALA A 86 9.59 12.06 33.06
C ALA A 86 8.82 12.04 31.72
N ALA A 87 8.08 13.11 31.42
CA ALA A 87 7.30 13.24 30.18
C ALA A 87 8.12 12.97 28.91
N HIS A 88 9.38 13.41 28.89
CA HIS A 88 10.28 13.18 27.76
C HIS A 88 10.70 11.71 27.60
N GLU A 89 10.79 10.95 28.69
CA GLU A 89 11.08 9.51 28.67
C GLU A 89 9.89 8.73 28.10
N ILE A 90 8.68 9.05 28.55
CA ILE A 90 7.45 8.48 27.98
C ILE A 90 7.39 8.78 26.48
N ALA A 91 7.62 10.03 26.09
CA ALA A 91 7.58 10.44 24.69
C ALA A 91 8.72 9.85 23.82
N HIS A 92 9.81 9.38 24.43
CA HIS A 92 10.86 8.65 23.71
C HIS A 92 10.48 7.18 23.50
N ARG A 93 9.69 6.59 24.41
CA ARG A 93 9.32 5.18 24.40
C ARG A 93 7.96 4.90 23.75
N ALA A 94 7.07 5.87 23.74
CA ALA A 94 5.70 5.77 23.24
C ALA A 94 5.32 6.95 22.34
N PRO A 95 4.48 6.73 21.32
CA PRO A 95 4.06 7.75 20.35
C PRO A 95 2.95 8.67 20.91
N VAL A 96 3.22 9.32 22.03
CA VAL A 96 2.24 10.13 22.79
C VAL A 96 2.26 11.61 22.43
N ARG A 97 3.26 12.09 21.67
CA ARG A 97 3.29 13.51 21.29
C ARG A 97 2.19 13.77 20.27
N GLN A 98 1.64 14.98 20.29
CA GLN A 98 0.69 15.41 19.25
C GLN A 98 1.26 15.21 17.84
N THR A 99 2.55 15.46 17.64
CA THR A 99 3.23 15.22 16.35
C THR A 99 3.22 13.75 15.92
N ASP A 100 3.28 12.82 16.87
CA ASP A 100 3.24 11.38 16.59
C ASP A 100 1.83 10.95 16.21
N VAL A 101 0.81 11.42 16.94
CA VAL A 101 -0.60 11.19 16.61
C VAL A 101 -0.93 11.74 15.22
N LEU A 102 -0.51 12.97 14.92
CA LEU A 102 -0.69 13.59 13.61
C LEU A 102 -0.03 12.80 12.48
N ALA A 103 1.19 12.29 12.69
CA ALA A 103 1.88 11.46 11.70
C ALA A 103 1.24 10.06 11.52
N ARG A 104 0.45 9.60 12.50
CA ARG A 104 -0.29 8.33 12.43
C ARG A 104 -1.66 8.42 11.80
N ILE A 105 -2.30 9.58 11.83
CA ILE A 105 -3.64 9.77 11.26
C ILE A 105 -3.70 9.39 9.75
N PRO A 106 -2.76 9.82 8.89
CA PRO A 106 -2.71 9.34 7.50
C PRO A 106 -2.53 7.82 7.40
N ARG A 107 -1.82 7.24 8.37
CA ARG A 107 -1.47 5.81 8.48
C ARG A 107 -2.49 5.00 9.28
N ILE A 108 -3.69 5.53 9.52
CA ILE A 108 -4.62 4.93 10.49
C ILE A 108 -5.00 3.49 10.11
N ALA A 109 -5.10 3.16 8.83
CA ALA A 109 -5.35 1.78 8.36
C ALA A 109 -4.23 0.83 8.81
N THR A 110 -2.97 1.21 8.57
CA THR A 110 -1.78 0.44 8.98
C THR A 110 -1.69 0.33 10.51
N VAL A 111 -1.86 1.44 11.24
CA VAL A 111 -1.77 1.45 12.71
C VAL A 111 -2.85 0.57 13.33
N THR A 112 -4.10 0.67 12.87
CA THR A 112 -5.20 -0.14 13.39
C THR A 112 -5.08 -1.62 13.03
N ALA A 113 -4.55 -1.95 11.85
CA ALA A 113 -4.28 -3.32 11.44
C ALA A 113 -3.18 -3.97 12.31
N VAL A 114 -2.11 -3.23 12.59
CA VAL A 114 -1.03 -3.66 13.49
C VAL A 114 -1.53 -3.81 14.94
N ASN A 115 -2.32 -2.85 15.44
CA ASN A 115 -2.92 -2.95 16.77
C ASN A 115 -3.82 -4.18 16.88
N ARG A 116 -4.59 -4.48 15.82
CA ARG A 116 -5.44 -5.66 15.76
C ARG A 116 -4.63 -6.95 15.76
N LEU A 117 -3.58 -7.04 14.94
CA LEU A 117 -2.64 -8.16 14.93
C LEU A 117 -2.10 -8.45 16.34
N LEU A 118 -1.61 -7.41 17.04
CA LEU A 118 -1.04 -7.55 18.38
C LEU A 118 -2.09 -7.94 19.44
N ALA A 119 -3.30 -7.37 19.37
CA ALA A 119 -4.38 -7.71 20.27
C ALA A 119 -4.89 -9.15 20.08
N GLU A 120 -5.05 -9.59 18.83
CA GLU A 120 -5.43 -10.97 18.50
C GLU A 120 -4.33 -11.94 18.94
N LEU A 121 -3.05 -11.61 18.73
CA LEU A 121 -1.93 -12.40 19.22
C LEU A 121 -1.95 -12.50 20.74
N ALA A 122 -2.13 -11.40 21.47
CA ALA A 122 -2.21 -11.40 22.94
C ALA A 122 -3.33 -12.31 23.45
N ALA A 123 -4.52 -12.21 22.85
CA ALA A 123 -5.68 -13.04 23.21
C ALA A 123 -5.41 -14.53 22.96
N GLN A 124 -4.85 -14.88 21.79
CA GLN A 124 -4.56 -16.27 21.42
C GLN A 124 -3.40 -16.87 22.24
N LEU A 125 -2.40 -16.08 22.65
CA LEU A 125 -1.33 -16.52 23.54
C LEU A 125 -1.87 -16.78 24.95
N ARG A 126 -2.67 -15.85 25.49
CA ARG A 126 -3.33 -15.99 26.80
C ARG A 126 -4.20 -17.24 26.87
N ALA A 127 -4.99 -17.51 25.84
CA ALA A 127 -5.90 -18.66 25.79
C ALA A 127 -5.18 -20.02 25.89
N GLN A 128 -3.90 -20.10 25.48
CA GLN A 128 -3.12 -21.34 25.57
C GLN A 128 -2.24 -21.44 26.81
N GLY A 129 -1.87 -20.30 27.42
CA GLY A 129 -1.12 -20.28 28.68
C GLY A 129 0.36 -20.69 28.61
N GLU A 130 0.92 -20.94 27.42
CA GLU A 130 2.35 -21.27 27.25
C GLU A 130 3.24 -20.03 27.12
N MET A 131 2.69 -18.94 26.59
CA MET A 131 3.34 -17.67 26.36
C MET A 131 2.37 -16.52 26.62
N ALA A 132 2.90 -15.34 26.86
CA ALA A 132 2.14 -14.10 26.97
C ALA A 132 2.83 -12.98 26.18
N LEU A 133 2.03 -12.14 25.53
CA LEU A 133 2.50 -10.84 25.04
C LEU A 133 2.63 -9.91 26.25
N VAL A 134 3.86 -9.72 26.73
CA VAL A 134 4.13 -8.93 27.95
C VAL A 134 4.36 -7.46 27.65
N ASP A 135 4.69 -7.13 26.41
CA ASP A 135 4.75 -5.76 25.94
C ASP A 135 4.52 -5.67 24.43
N ALA A 136 4.03 -4.52 23.99
CA ALA A 136 3.82 -4.19 22.60
C ALA A 136 3.65 -2.69 22.46
N GLY A 137 4.16 -2.13 21.37
CA GLY A 137 4.01 -0.70 21.11
C GLY A 137 4.19 -0.34 19.66
N SER A 138 3.49 0.71 19.22
CA SER A 138 3.71 1.30 17.91
C SER A 138 4.96 2.16 17.95
N LEU A 139 5.84 2.02 16.97
CA LEU A 139 7.15 2.67 16.99
C LEU A 139 7.07 4.14 16.55
N PRO A 140 7.70 5.09 17.26
CA PRO A 140 7.77 6.48 16.82
C PRO A 140 8.33 6.60 15.40
N ILE A 141 7.72 7.45 14.57
CA ILE A 141 8.09 7.56 13.16
C ILE A 141 9.46 8.25 12.98
N ALA A 142 9.81 9.15 13.90
CA ALA A 142 11.09 9.88 13.89
C ALA A 142 11.84 9.70 15.21
N SER A 143 12.91 8.90 15.19
CA SER A 143 13.92 8.87 16.25
C SER A 143 15.31 8.78 15.63
N ALA A 144 16.21 9.68 16.03
CA ALA A 144 17.61 9.67 15.60
C ALA A 144 18.37 8.45 16.17
N ASN A 145 17.95 7.97 17.34
CA ASN A 145 18.55 6.85 18.06
C ASN A 145 17.58 5.65 18.09
N ARG A 146 17.09 5.24 16.91
CA ARG A 146 16.20 4.09 16.82
C ARG A 146 16.97 2.80 17.10
N TRP A 147 16.41 1.93 17.94
CA TRP A 147 16.91 0.58 18.20
C TRP A 147 16.18 -0.49 17.37
N TRP A 148 15.26 -0.07 16.50
CA TRP A 148 14.40 -0.94 15.69
C TRP A 148 14.73 -0.85 14.20
N PRO A 149 14.38 -1.87 13.40
CA PRO A 149 14.61 -1.88 11.96
C PRO A 149 13.93 -0.71 11.24
N PHE A 150 14.58 -0.18 10.21
CA PHE A 150 14.04 0.88 9.37
C PHE A 150 12.65 0.53 8.80
N GLY A 151 11.62 1.34 9.09
CA GLY A 151 10.27 1.10 8.57
C GLY A 151 9.49 -0.01 9.29
N ALA A 152 9.94 -0.45 10.47
CA ALA A 152 9.09 -1.20 11.38
C ALA A 152 7.96 -0.30 11.93
N ASP A 153 6.75 -0.84 12.01
CA ASP A 153 5.55 -0.10 12.44
C ASP A 153 5.24 -0.30 13.92
N ALA A 154 5.57 -1.49 14.44
CA ALA A 154 5.44 -1.84 15.84
C ALA A 154 6.49 -2.87 16.26
N TYR A 155 6.53 -3.10 17.57
CA TYR A 155 7.24 -4.22 18.16
C TYR A 155 6.31 -4.96 19.15
N GLY A 156 6.70 -6.17 19.49
CA GLY A 156 6.14 -6.92 20.60
C GLY A 156 7.22 -7.71 21.34
N VAL A 157 6.92 -8.04 22.59
CA VAL A 157 7.72 -8.88 23.45
C VAL A 157 6.85 -10.02 23.94
N VAL A 158 7.20 -11.24 23.55
CA VAL A 158 6.58 -12.45 24.11
C VAL A 158 7.47 -13.03 25.18
N ARG A 159 6.86 -13.53 26.25
CA ARG A 159 7.51 -14.28 27.31
C ARG A 159 6.86 -15.64 27.44
N GLY A 160 7.68 -16.70 27.45
CA GLY A 160 7.25 -18.06 27.76
C GLY A 160 8.09 -18.64 28.89
N ARG A 161 7.89 -19.92 29.19
CA ARG A 161 8.62 -20.62 30.27
C ARG A 161 10.14 -20.67 30.07
N ARG A 162 10.60 -20.66 28.81
CA ARG A 162 12.01 -20.85 28.43
C ARG A 162 12.77 -19.57 28.13
N GLY A 163 12.11 -18.41 28.26
CA GLY A 163 12.73 -17.13 27.96
C GLY A 163 11.75 -16.14 27.34
N ALA A 164 12.30 -15.15 26.67
CA ALA A 164 11.54 -14.12 25.98
C ALA A 164 12.08 -13.91 24.57
N ALA A 165 11.26 -13.32 23.72
CA ALA A 165 11.71 -12.88 22.41
C ALA A 165 11.05 -11.56 22.07
N ARG A 166 11.85 -10.69 21.46
CA ARG A 166 11.38 -9.45 20.86
C ARG A 166 11.21 -9.68 19.37
N PHE A 167 10.12 -9.14 18.83
CA PHE A 167 9.86 -9.13 17.40
C PHE A 167 9.36 -7.76 16.95
N PHE A 168 9.51 -7.50 15.66
CA PHE A 168 9.05 -6.31 14.98
C PHE A 168 8.02 -6.68 13.94
N VAL A 169 7.10 -5.76 13.68
CA VAL A 169 6.08 -5.91 12.65
C VAL A 169 6.28 -4.80 11.62
N THR A 170 6.36 -5.19 10.35
CA THR A 170 6.24 -4.27 9.21
C THR A 170 4.96 -4.63 8.47
N TRP A 171 4.04 -3.68 8.37
CA TRP A 171 2.80 -3.84 7.63
C TRP A 171 2.93 -3.14 6.29
N ASP A 172 3.04 -3.95 5.23
CA ASP A 172 3.17 -3.47 3.88
C ASP A 172 1.79 -3.12 3.31
N ARG A 173 1.75 -2.08 2.48
CA ARG A 173 0.51 -1.58 1.87
C ARG A 173 0.61 -1.72 0.36
N ALA A 174 -0.55 -1.88 -0.29
CA ALA A 174 -0.61 -2.19 -1.71
C ALA A 174 -0.01 -1.08 -2.59
N GLY A 175 -0.06 0.18 -2.14
CA GLY A 175 0.52 1.32 -2.83
C GLY A 175 2.02 1.54 -2.57
N VAL A 176 2.64 0.76 -1.67
CA VAL A 176 4.09 0.84 -1.46
C VAL A 176 4.79 0.40 -2.74
N PRO A 177 5.76 1.17 -3.28
CA PRO A 177 6.45 0.79 -4.50
C PRO A 177 7.51 -0.29 -4.27
N ASP A 178 7.70 -1.17 -5.25
CA ASP A 178 8.70 -2.24 -5.19
C ASP A 178 10.10 -1.71 -4.91
N GLY A 179 10.51 -0.61 -5.56
CA GLY A 179 11.82 0.01 -5.32
C GLY A 179 12.03 0.44 -3.86
N TYR A 180 10.95 0.82 -3.17
CA TYR A 180 11.00 1.17 -1.75
C TYR A 180 11.06 -0.06 -0.83
N ARG A 181 10.39 -1.17 -1.18
CA ARG A 181 10.56 -2.47 -0.49
C ARG A 181 12.03 -2.91 -0.52
N ARG A 182 12.67 -2.84 -1.70
CA ARG A 182 14.11 -3.14 -1.86
C ARG A 182 15.00 -2.20 -1.05
N LEU A 183 14.63 -0.92 -0.95
CA LEU A 183 15.34 0.02 -0.09
C LEU A 183 15.25 -0.38 1.38
N ARG A 184 14.06 -0.81 1.86
CA ARG A 184 13.90 -1.28 3.25
C ARG A 184 14.79 -2.48 3.55
N ILE A 185 14.78 -3.49 2.69
CA ILE A 185 15.63 -4.69 2.85
C ILE A 185 17.11 -4.31 2.90
N ARG A 186 17.57 -3.46 1.97
CA ARG A 186 18.96 -2.97 1.97
C ARG A 186 19.32 -2.17 3.23
N LYS A 187 18.36 -1.41 3.78
CA LYS A 187 18.56 -0.70 5.05
C LYS A 187 18.64 -1.65 6.24
N TRP A 188 17.80 -2.69 6.28
CA TRP A 188 17.89 -3.73 7.30
C TRP A 188 19.25 -4.44 7.25
N ALA A 189 19.62 -4.93 6.07
CA ALA A 189 20.93 -5.51 5.79
C ALA A 189 22.10 -4.68 6.35
N ALA A 190 22.05 -3.35 6.20
CA ALA A 190 23.09 -2.44 6.66
C ALA A 190 23.04 -2.11 8.17
N GLU A 191 21.87 -2.25 8.80
CA GLU A 191 21.63 -1.85 10.20
C GLU A 191 21.61 -3.05 11.18
N VAL A 192 21.49 -4.29 10.68
CA VAL A 192 21.37 -5.47 11.55
C VAL A 192 22.69 -5.76 12.26
N ASN A 193 22.60 -5.88 13.60
CA ASN A 193 23.65 -6.49 14.40
C ASN A 193 23.62 -8.02 14.21
N PRO A 194 24.65 -8.64 13.62
CA PRO A 194 24.65 -10.09 13.38
C PRO A 194 24.67 -10.91 14.68
N ALA A 195 25.09 -10.33 15.82
CA ALA A 195 25.04 -11.01 17.11
C ALA A 195 23.62 -11.12 17.68
N GLU A 196 22.72 -10.21 17.28
CA GLU A 196 21.34 -10.18 17.75
C GLU A 196 20.42 -9.71 16.61
N PRO A 197 20.20 -10.57 15.60
CA PRO A 197 19.35 -10.20 14.48
C PRO A 197 17.90 -9.99 14.97
N PRO A 198 17.24 -8.90 14.52
CA PRO A 198 15.86 -8.63 14.89
C PRO A 198 14.92 -9.61 14.17
N TRP A 199 13.96 -10.18 14.89
CA TRP A 199 12.86 -10.93 14.30
C TRP A 199 11.89 -9.95 13.63
N VAL A 200 11.71 -10.04 12.32
CA VAL A 200 10.82 -9.15 11.57
C VAL A 200 9.71 -9.94 10.90
N PHE A 201 8.47 -9.66 11.31
CA PHE A 201 7.27 -10.20 10.70
C PHE A 201 6.71 -9.17 9.71
N VAL A 202 6.74 -9.51 8.42
CA VAL A 202 6.21 -8.68 7.35
C VAL A 202 4.83 -9.19 6.98
N VAL A 203 3.82 -8.33 7.16
CA VAL A 203 2.46 -8.59 6.67
C VAL A 203 2.31 -7.89 5.33
N CYS A 204 2.38 -8.66 4.26
CA CYS A 204 2.28 -8.20 2.88
C CYS A 204 0.83 -7.82 2.55
N ALA A 205 0.64 -6.78 1.76
CA ALA A 205 -0.71 -6.34 1.37
C ALA A 205 -1.49 -7.44 0.64
N ASP A 206 -0.79 -8.17 -0.25
CA ASP A 206 -1.34 -9.25 -1.05
C ASP A 206 -0.24 -10.28 -1.40
N ALA A 207 -0.62 -11.29 -2.19
CA ALA A 207 0.30 -12.33 -2.65
C ALA A 207 1.39 -11.80 -3.60
N HIS A 208 1.15 -10.72 -4.36
CA HIS A 208 2.16 -10.13 -5.24
C HIS A 208 3.24 -9.44 -4.42
N ALA A 209 2.85 -8.59 -3.46
CA ALA A 209 3.77 -7.97 -2.52
C ALA A 209 4.61 -9.03 -1.77
N ALA A 210 3.99 -10.13 -1.34
CA ALA A 210 4.71 -11.24 -0.69
C ALA A 210 5.79 -11.85 -1.59
N ARG A 211 5.52 -12.06 -2.88
CA ARG A 211 6.53 -12.55 -3.84
C ARG A 211 7.65 -11.55 -4.06
N VAL A 212 7.35 -10.25 -4.13
CA VAL A 212 8.38 -9.20 -4.26
C VAL A 212 9.31 -9.19 -3.04
N TRP A 213 8.75 -9.25 -1.83
CA TRP A 213 9.52 -9.37 -0.59
C TRP A 213 10.39 -10.64 -0.58
N ASP A 214 9.81 -11.78 -0.93
CA ASP A 214 10.49 -13.07 -0.99
C ASP A 214 11.68 -13.04 -1.96
N ALA A 215 11.46 -12.63 -3.21
CA ALA A 215 12.49 -12.57 -4.23
C ALA A 215 13.64 -11.63 -3.84
N GLU A 216 13.34 -10.44 -3.31
CA GLU A 216 14.39 -9.51 -2.90
C GLU A 216 15.14 -10.02 -1.66
N LEU A 217 14.47 -10.60 -0.66
CA LEU A 217 15.13 -11.22 0.49
C LEU A 217 16.04 -12.39 0.07
N ARG A 218 15.59 -13.24 -0.87
CA ARG A 218 16.41 -14.31 -1.48
C ARG A 218 17.63 -13.74 -2.18
N SER A 219 17.48 -12.64 -2.93
CA SER A 219 18.61 -11.98 -3.61
C SER A 219 19.68 -11.44 -2.65
N GLN A 220 19.31 -11.21 -1.38
CA GLN A 220 20.19 -10.75 -0.31
C GLN A 220 20.54 -11.86 0.70
N ALA A 221 20.15 -13.12 0.45
CA ALA A 221 20.21 -14.22 1.42
C ALA A 221 21.63 -14.62 1.85
N SER A 222 22.66 -14.17 1.14
CA SER A 222 24.06 -14.32 1.59
C SER A 222 24.33 -13.60 2.92
N GLN A 223 23.42 -12.73 3.38
CA GLN A 223 23.52 -12.04 4.66
C GLN A 223 22.72 -12.79 5.74
N ALA A 224 23.44 -13.45 6.66
CA ALA A 224 22.85 -14.22 7.77
C ALA A 224 21.78 -13.44 8.57
N ALA A 225 21.93 -12.12 8.64
CA ALA A 225 21.02 -11.15 9.25
C ALA A 225 19.55 -11.22 8.77
N LEU A 226 19.30 -11.60 7.51
CA LEU A 226 17.96 -11.60 6.93
C LEU A 226 17.21 -12.93 7.10
N SER A 227 17.85 -13.94 7.71
CA SER A 227 17.24 -15.25 7.97
C SER A 227 16.08 -15.20 8.97
N GLU A 228 15.97 -14.13 9.76
CA GLU A 228 14.95 -13.94 10.80
C GLU A 228 13.73 -13.13 10.32
N VAL A 229 13.58 -12.96 9.01
CA VAL A 229 12.37 -12.36 8.40
C VAL A 229 11.32 -13.43 8.14
N ARG A 230 10.06 -13.12 8.45
CA ARG A 230 8.90 -13.99 8.22
C ARG A 230 7.86 -13.23 7.41
N LEU A 231 7.31 -13.88 6.38
CA LEU A 231 6.33 -13.27 5.47
C LEU A 231 4.94 -13.91 5.68
N THR A 232 3.89 -13.12 5.52
CA THR A 232 2.49 -13.56 5.43
C THR A 232 1.71 -12.53 4.63
N THR A 233 0.47 -12.80 4.21
CA THR A 233 -0.41 -11.75 3.69
C THR A 233 -1.39 -11.23 4.74
N ALA A 234 -1.91 -10.02 4.52
CA ALA A 234 -2.97 -9.43 5.35
C ALA A 234 -4.22 -10.33 5.38
N ASP A 235 -4.60 -10.90 4.23
CA ASP A 235 -5.75 -11.81 4.13
C ASP A 235 -5.54 -13.09 4.97
N GLU A 236 -4.34 -13.70 4.92
CA GLU A 236 -4.01 -14.89 5.73
C GLU A 236 -4.13 -14.59 7.23
N VAL A 237 -3.61 -13.44 7.68
CA VAL A 237 -3.70 -12.99 9.08
C VAL A 237 -5.15 -12.74 9.48
N LEU A 238 -5.93 -12.03 8.66
CA LEU A 238 -7.31 -11.69 8.98
C LEU A 238 -8.23 -12.91 8.99
N ALA A 239 -7.98 -13.89 8.11
CA ALA A 239 -8.79 -15.10 7.99
C ALA A 239 -8.45 -16.15 9.07
N SER A 240 -7.17 -16.36 9.36
CA SER A 240 -6.71 -17.48 10.19
C SER A 240 -6.20 -17.05 11.58
N GLY A 241 -5.93 -15.75 11.76
CA GLY A 241 -5.32 -15.19 12.95
C GLY A 241 -3.79 -15.37 12.99
N PRO A 242 -3.09 -14.58 13.82
CA PRO A 242 -1.63 -14.49 13.82
C PRO A 242 -0.88 -15.75 14.25
N ARG A 243 -1.51 -16.68 14.98
CA ARG A 243 -0.87 -17.93 15.41
C ARG A 243 -1.04 -19.11 14.46
N ALA A 244 -1.84 -18.95 13.41
CA ALA A 244 -1.98 -19.98 12.39
C ALA A 244 -0.64 -20.28 11.71
N ALA A 245 -0.56 -21.41 11.02
CA ALA A 245 0.61 -21.78 10.22
C ALA A 245 0.60 -20.98 8.90
N ILE A 246 0.84 -19.68 9.00
CA ILE A 246 0.78 -18.71 7.87
C ILE A 246 2.12 -18.02 7.62
N TRP A 247 3.09 -18.14 8.51
CA TRP A 247 4.36 -17.44 8.39
C TRP A 247 5.35 -18.23 7.53
N SER A 248 5.77 -17.72 6.39
CA SER A 248 6.81 -18.34 5.55
C SER A 248 8.20 -17.79 5.85
N ILE A 249 9.21 -18.63 5.63
CA ILE A 249 10.61 -18.21 5.53
C ILE A 249 10.87 -17.88 4.05
N PRO A 250 11.59 -16.78 3.71
CA PRO A 250 11.93 -16.48 2.33
C PRO A 250 12.56 -17.68 1.60
N GLY A 251 12.00 -18.07 0.47
CA GLY A 251 12.41 -19.22 -0.35
C GLY A 251 11.99 -20.60 0.17
N ALA A 252 11.35 -20.70 1.33
CA ALA A 252 10.87 -21.98 1.86
C ALA A 252 9.36 -22.15 1.59
N PRO A 253 8.91 -23.34 1.14
CA PRO A 253 7.49 -23.63 0.98
C PRO A 253 6.77 -23.83 2.33
N ALA A 254 7.53 -24.11 3.40
CA ALA A 254 6.97 -24.40 4.71
C ALA A 254 6.37 -23.14 5.35
N ARG A 255 5.16 -23.29 5.89
CA ARG A 255 4.51 -22.29 6.75
C ARG A 255 4.64 -22.69 8.22
N LEU A 256 4.91 -21.70 9.05
CA LEU A 256 5.17 -21.84 10.48
C LEU A 256 4.06 -21.16 11.28
N ARG A 257 3.78 -21.68 12.47
CA ARG A 257 3.06 -20.93 13.50
C ARG A 257 3.94 -19.84 14.08
N PHE A 258 3.33 -18.83 14.67
CA PHE A 258 4.06 -17.71 15.28
C PHE A 258 5.13 -18.18 16.28
N GLU A 259 4.78 -19.11 17.17
CA GLU A 259 5.71 -19.69 18.16
C GLU A 259 6.88 -20.48 17.55
N GLN A 260 6.68 -21.09 16.38
CA GLN A 260 7.73 -21.81 15.66
C GLN A 260 8.63 -20.84 14.90
N ALA A 261 8.05 -19.72 14.46
CA ALA A 261 8.73 -18.65 13.77
C ALA A 261 9.53 -17.73 14.72
N LEU A 262 9.29 -17.78 16.04
CA LEU A 262 9.93 -16.92 17.03
C LEU A 262 10.54 -17.75 18.20
N PRO A 263 11.78 -18.24 18.07
CA PRO A 263 12.46 -18.95 19.13
C PRO A 263 12.72 -18.03 20.33
N LEU A 264 12.24 -18.45 21.50
CA LEU A 264 12.50 -17.77 22.77
C LEU A 264 13.98 -17.91 23.16
N ARG A 265 14.62 -16.80 23.49
CA ARG A 265 16.01 -16.75 23.97
C ARG A 265 16.05 -16.18 25.40
N SER A 266 17.14 -16.39 26.11
CA SER A 266 17.38 -15.72 27.39
C SER A 266 17.84 -14.29 27.10
N THR A 267 16.91 -13.39 26.81
CA THR A 267 17.21 -11.99 26.51
C THR A 267 16.98 -11.11 27.73
N ASP A 268 17.88 -10.16 27.97
CA ASP A 268 17.62 -9.07 28.90
C ASP A 268 16.50 -8.18 28.34
N LEU A 269 15.33 -8.27 28.95
CA LEU A 269 14.19 -7.43 28.60
C LEU A 269 14.35 -6.09 29.31
N ALA A 270 15.23 -5.25 28.78
CA ALA A 270 15.35 -3.86 29.22
C ALA A 270 13.97 -3.18 29.27
N ALA A 271 13.81 -2.30 30.26
CA ALA A 271 12.56 -1.82 30.85
C ALA A 271 11.38 -1.64 29.89
N LEU A 272 10.45 -2.59 29.95
CA LEU A 272 9.08 -2.45 29.44
C LEU A 272 8.48 -1.15 30.02
N LEU A 273 7.69 -0.43 29.23
CA LEU A 273 6.94 0.74 29.73
C LEU A 273 5.77 0.23 30.57
N ALA A 274 6.06 -0.18 31.81
CA ALA A 274 5.07 -0.59 32.79
C ALA A 274 4.64 0.63 33.60
N PHE A 275 3.34 0.70 33.88
CA PHE A 275 2.74 1.77 34.67
C PHE A 275 2.11 1.22 35.97
N PRO A 276 2.89 0.57 36.86
CA PRO A 276 2.35 -0.03 38.06
C PRO A 276 1.83 1.05 39.03
N GLY A 277 0.60 0.89 39.51
CA GLY A 277 0.06 1.72 40.59
C GLY A 277 -0.32 3.16 40.21
N MET A 278 -0.57 3.45 38.93
CA MET A 278 -1.08 4.77 38.54
C MET A 278 -2.43 5.06 39.22
N CYS A 279 -2.50 6.18 39.93
CA CYS A 279 -3.74 6.69 40.50
C CYS A 279 -4.35 7.73 39.54
N LEU A 280 -5.42 7.36 38.85
CA LEU A 280 -6.03 8.23 37.84
C LEU A 280 -7.05 9.16 38.51
N HIS A 281 -6.82 10.47 38.34
CA HIS A 281 -7.74 11.50 38.80
C HIS A 281 -8.52 12.08 37.62
N GLN A 282 -9.65 12.74 37.93
CA GLN A 282 -10.41 13.47 36.91
C GLN A 282 -9.66 14.75 36.53
N ARG A 283 -9.55 15.00 35.22
CA ARG A 283 -8.81 16.15 34.68
C ARG A 283 -9.74 17.06 33.86
N PRO A 284 -9.75 18.38 34.12
CA PRO A 284 -10.42 19.33 33.25
C PRO A 284 -9.67 19.41 31.93
N SER A 285 -10.38 19.30 30.81
CA SER A 285 -9.79 19.51 29.48
C SER A 285 -10.24 20.83 28.90
N ASN A 286 -9.30 21.76 28.76
CA ASN A 286 -9.55 23.06 28.15
C ASN A 286 -9.16 23.09 26.67
N MET A 287 -8.47 22.05 26.18
CA MET A 287 -8.04 21.98 24.79
C MET A 287 -9.21 21.55 23.88
N PRO A 288 -9.39 22.20 22.72
CA PRO A 288 -10.35 21.73 21.74
C PRO A 288 -9.91 20.38 21.19
N VAL A 289 -10.89 19.48 21.06
CA VAL A 289 -10.77 18.13 20.52
C VAL A 289 -9.99 18.16 19.21
N LEU A 290 -8.94 17.35 19.10
CA LEU A 290 -8.04 17.29 17.94
C LEU A 290 -8.84 17.10 16.65
N ARG A 291 -9.90 16.28 16.69
CA ARG A 291 -10.81 16.07 15.56
C ARG A 291 -11.39 17.37 15.01
N ASP A 292 -11.90 18.23 15.88
CA ASP A 292 -12.58 19.46 15.48
C ASP A 292 -11.58 20.49 14.95
N ARG A 293 -10.40 20.57 15.58
CA ARG A 293 -9.26 21.32 15.05
C ARG A 293 -8.90 20.89 13.63
N LEU A 294 -8.78 19.58 13.40
CA LEU A 294 -8.37 19.04 12.09
C LEU A 294 -9.44 19.22 11.02
N ARG A 295 -10.73 19.20 11.37
CA ARG A 295 -11.83 19.55 10.46
C ARG A 295 -11.79 21.01 10.04
N ILE A 296 -11.61 21.92 11.00
CA ILE A 296 -11.42 23.34 10.70
C ILE A 296 -10.16 23.52 9.85
N ALA A 297 -9.11 22.74 10.13
CA ALA A 297 -7.86 22.81 9.42
C ALA A 297 -7.98 22.40 7.95
N ALA A 298 -8.78 21.39 7.64
CA ALA A 298 -8.98 20.92 6.28
C ALA A 298 -9.56 22.01 5.36
N VAL A 299 -10.51 22.80 5.87
CA VAL A 299 -11.24 23.84 5.10
C VAL A 299 -10.43 25.12 4.90
N ARG A 300 -9.53 25.45 5.84
CA ARG A 300 -8.75 26.69 5.80
C ARG A 300 -7.26 26.36 5.87
N PRO A 301 -6.57 26.17 4.74
CA PRO A 301 -5.12 25.98 4.74
C PRO A 301 -4.46 27.28 5.21
N ALA A 302 -4.11 27.35 6.50
CA ALA A 302 -3.26 28.42 7.04
C ALA A 302 -1.79 27.99 6.92
N ALA A 303 -0.84 28.84 7.33
CA ALA A 303 0.59 28.49 7.43
C ALA A 303 0.84 27.42 8.52
N ARG A 304 0.40 26.19 8.27
CA ARG A 304 0.50 25.05 9.18
C ARG A 304 1.67 24.15 8.81
N SER A 305 1.98 23.23 9.72
CA SER A 305 2.91 22.16 9.40
C SER A 305 2.31 21.22 8.35
N ILE A 306 3.15 20.74 7.43
CA ILE A 306 2.78 19.77 6.40
C ILE A 306 2.08 18.54 7.01
N ARG A 307 2.51 18.11 8.21
CA ARG A 307 1.92 16.97 8.92
C ARG A 307 0.48 17.23 9.35
N GLU A 308 0.19 18.41 9.90
CA GLU A 308 -1.17 18.77 10.32
C GLU A 308 -2.12 18.87 9.11
N ASP A 309 -1.66 19.45 8.00
CA ASP A 309 -2.46 19.54 6.78
C ASP A 309 -2.76 18.18 6.14
N THR A 310 -1.80 17.26 6.25
CA THR A 310 -1.89 15.87 5.78
C THR A 310 -2.86 15.06 6.67
N ALA A 311 -2.75 15.20 7.99
CA ALA A 311 -3.68 14.59 8.94
C ALA A 311 -5.12 15.13 8.78
N ALA A 312 -5.26 16.45 8.58
CA ALA A 312 -6.54 17.09 8.36
C ALA A 312 -7.24 16.53 7.11
N LEU A 313 -6.51 16.43 5.98
CA LEU A 313 -7.05 15.86 4.75
C LEU A 313 -7.46 14.39 4.93
N ALA A 314 -6.64 13.59 5.62
CA ALA A 314 -6.92 12.18 5.87
C ALA A 314 -8.18 11.94 6.73
N ILE A 315 -8.55 12.88 7.59
CA ILE A 315 -9.76 12.82 8.43
C ILE A 315 -11.02 13.19 7.66
N VAL A 316 -10.96 14.20 6.79
CA VAL A 316 -12.14 14.68 6.08
C VAL A 316 -12.48 13.83 4.85
N THR A 317 -11.47 13.18 4.25
CA THR A 317 -11.65 12.30 3.10
C THR A 317 -12.37 11.01 3.48
N SER A 318 -13.47 10.73 2.78
CA SER A 318 -14.17 9.45 2.91
C SER A 318 -13.41 8.32 2.22
N ALA A 319 -13.82 7.09 2.51
CA ALA A 319 -13.47 5.88 1.78
C ALA A 319 -13.41 6.04 0.25
N ALA A 320 -14.54 6.46 -0.34
CA ALA A 320 -14.65 6.63 -1.78
C ALA A 320 -13.83 7.83 -2.30
N ASP A 321 -13.62 8.86 -1.48
CA ASP A 321 -12.74 9.96 -1.86
C ASP A 321 -11.29 9.48 -1.94
N LYS A 322 -10.84 8.67 -0.97
CA LYS A 322 -9.50 8.05 -0.98
C LYS A 322 -9.31 7.15 -2.20
N ALA A 323 -10.35 6.42 -2.62
CA ALA A 323 -10.30 5.65 -3.86
C ALA A 323 -10.10 6.55 -5.10
N CYS A 324 -10.81 7.68 -5.20
CA CYS A 324 -10.55 8.67 -6.27
C CYS A 324 -9.11 9.19 -6.24
N LEU A 325 -8.60 9.53 -5.05
CA LEU A 325 -7.25 10.08 -4.88
C LEU A 325 -6.17 9.06 -5.22
N ASP A 326 -6.34 7.78 -4.84
CA ASP A 326 -5.40 6.71 -5.17
C ASP A 326 -5.34 6.49 -6.68
N TRP A 327 -6.50 6.39 -7.36
CA TRP A 327 -6.56 6.29 -8.81
C TRP A 327 -5.89 7.47 -9.51
N LEU A 328 -6.21 8.69 -9.11
CA LEU A 328 -5.61 9.90 -9.71
C LEU A 328 -4.13 10.09 -9.38
N ALA A 329 -3.65 9.49 -8.29
CA ALA A 329 -2.23 9.47 -7.96
C ALA A 329 -1.46 8.51 -8.87
N ARG A 330 -1.97 7.29 -9.04
CA ARG A 330 -1.34 6.26 -9.89
C ARG A 330 -1.47 6.55 -11.38
N HIS A 331 -2.59 7.17 -11.76
CA HIS A 331 -2.97 7.45 -13.13
C HIS A 331 -3.41 8.91 -13.22
N PRO A 332 -2.47 9.86 -13.23
CA PRO A 332 -2.80 11.28 -13.27
C PRO A 332 -3.47 11.63 -14.60
N ARG A 333 -4.31 12.68 -14.58
CA ARG A 333 -5.01 13.22 -15.76
C ARG A 333 -6.08 12.27 -16.31
N LEU A 334 -6.97 11.79 -15.43
CA LEU A 334 -8.17 11.07 -15.82
C LEU A 334 -9.37 12.02 -15.89
N SER A 335 -10.25 11.77 -16.86
CA SER A 335 -11.57 12.41 -16.92
C SER A 335 -12.54 11.79 -15.90
N VAL A 336 -13.66 12.47 -15.64
CA VAL A 336 -14.75 11.93 -14.81
C VAL A 336 -15.24 10.58 -15.33
N SER A 337 -15.40 10.44 -16.65
CA SER A 337 -15.93 9.23 -17.28
C SER A 337 -14.98 8.05 -17.15
N GLU A 338 -13.67 8.29 -17.26
CA GLU A 338 -12.65 7.25 -17.09
C GLU A 338 -12.55 6.85 -15.61
N LEU A 339 -12.51 7.81 -14.69
CA LEU A 339 -12.46 7.50 -13.27
C LEU A 339 -13.73 6.76 -12.81
N ALA A 340 -14.90 7.14 -13.33
CA ALA A 340 -16.16 6.43 -13.10
C ALA A 340 -16.13 4.98 -13.59
N LEU A 341 -15.49 4.73 -14.73
CA LEU A 341 -15.31 3.38 -15.27
C LEU A 341 -14.48 2.50 -14.32
N PHE A 342 -13.37 3.01 -13.78
CA PHE A 342 -12.47 2.24 -12.91
C PHE A 342 -12.99 2.11 -11.48
N LEU A 343 -13.74 3.10 -10.99
CA LEU A 343 -14.38 3.03 -9.67
C LEU A 343 -15.70 2.24 -9.70
N GLU A 344 -16.20 1.89 -10.87
CA GLU A 344 -17.53 1.28 -11.06
C GLU A 344 -18.65 2.12 -10.41
N LEU A 345 -18.53 3.45 -10.50
CA LEU A 345 -19.48 4.42 -9.93
C LEU A 345 -20.16 5.24 -11.03
N PRO A 346 -21.39 5.74 -10.80
CA PRO A 346 -22.02 6.66 -11.73
C PRO A 346 -21.19 7.95 -11.89
N GLY A 347 -21.01 8.43 -13.13
CA GLY A 347 -20.20 9.63 -13.42
C GLY A 347 -20.60 10.87 -12.62
N ARG A 348 -21.91 11.08 -12.38
CA ARG A 348 -22.41 12.17 -11.53
C ARG A 348 -21.90 12.12 -10.08
N VAL A 349 -21.71 10.91 -9.53
CA VAL A 349 -21.19 10.71 -8.17
C VAL A 349 -19.71 11.04 -8.14
N VAL A 350 -18.95 10.56 -9.13
CA VAL A 350 -17.51 10.87 -9.26
C VAL A 350 -17.28 12.37 -9.45
N ALA A 351 -18.01 13.02 -10.36
CA ALA A 351 -17.93 14.46 -10.56
C ALA A 351 -18.17 15.22 -9.26
N ARG A 352 -19.27 14.92 -8.54
CA ARG A 352 -19.57 15.59 -7.26
C ARG A 352 -18.46 15.40 -6.22
N ARG A 353 -17.82 14.24 -6.17
CA ARG A 353 -16.69 13.97 -5.25
C ARG A 353 -15.45 14.76 -5.65
N LEU A 354 -15.13 14.81 -6.94
CA LEU A 354 -14.00 15.59 -7.43
C LEU A 354 -14.18 17.08 -7.14
N GLU A 355 -15.39 17.61 -7.24
CA GLU A 355 -15.69 18.99 -6.83
C GLU A 355 -15.46 19.25 -5.33
N LEU A 356 -15.89 18.32 -4.48
CA LEU A 356 -15.63 18.41 -3.03
C LEU A 356 -14.12 18.36 -2.73
N LEU A 357 -13.42 17.41 -3.35
CA LEU A 357 -11.97 17.26 -3.24
C LEU A 357 -11.22 18.48 -3.81
N ALA A 358 -11.75 19.15 -4.84
CA ALA A 358 -11.20 20.40 -5.37
C ALA A 358 -11.35 21.54 -4.35
N GLY A 359 -12.51 21.63 -3.70
CA GLY A 359 -12.76 22.57 -2.60
C GLY A 359 -11.80 22.39 -1.41
N ASP A 360 -11.38 21.15 -1.14
CA ASP A 360 -10.39 20.81 -0.10
C ASP A 360 -8.93 20.94 -0.59
N HIS A 361 -8.71 21.39 -1.83
CA HIS A 361 -7.41 21.47 -2.51
C HIS A 361 -6.67 20.12 -2.61
N ALA A 362 -7.42 19.01 -2.63
CA ALA A 362 -6.88 17.66 -2.73
C ALA A 362 -6.63 17.27 -4.20
N VAL A 363 -7.44 17.77 -5.12
CA VAL A 363 -7.28 17.61 -6.56
C VAL A 363 -7.28 18.98 -7.24
N ARG A 364 -6.75 19.02 -8.47
CA ARG A 364 -6.88 20.16 -9.38
C ARG A 364 -7.50 19.70 -10.69
N ARG A 365 -8.28 20.60 -11.27
CA ARG A 365 -8.88 20.45 -12.60
C ARG A 365 -7.93 21.02 -13.66
N LEU A 366 -7.84 20.34 -14.79
CA LEU A 366 -7.06 20.71 -15.96
C LEU A 366 -7.98 20.67 -17.17
N GLU A 367 -7.83 21.62 -18.08
CA GLU A 367 -8.52 21.60 -19.37
C GLU A 367 -7.46 21.44 -20.46
N ILE A 368 -7.51 20.31 -21.18
CA ILE A 368 -6.57 19.99 -22.25
C ILE A 368 -7.40 19.64 -23.48
N GLU A 369 -7.26 20.44 -24.54
CA GLU A 369 -7.97 20.24 -25.82
C GLU A 369 -9.50 20.12 -25.62
N GLY A 370 -10.07 20.93 -24.73
CA GLY A 370 -11.50 20.92 -24.39
C GLY A 370 -11.96 19.73 -23.54
N THR A 371 -11.03 18.86 -23.11
CA THR A 371 -11.31 17.75 -22.19
C THR A 371 -10.96 18.16 -20.76
N GLU A 372 -11.92 18.02 -19.86
CA GLU A 372 -11.71 18.21 -18.43
C GLU A 372 -11.04 16.96 -17.82
N LEU A 373 -9.86 17.16 -17.26
CA LEU A 373 -9.02 16.13 -16.64
C LEU A 373 -8.70 16.51 -15.20
N TRP A 374 -8.49 15.50 -14.37
CA TRP A 374 -8.25 15.67 -12.94
C TRP A 374 -6.90 15.09 -12.55
N CYS A 375 -6.25 15.72 -11.58
CA CYS A 375 -5.04 15.18 -10.97
C CYS A 375 -4.95 15.60 -9.50
N VAL A 376 -4.24 14.81 -8.73
CA VAL A 376 -3.95 15.09 -7.32
C VAL A 376 -2.94 16.22 -7.17
N THR A 377 -3.08 17.00 -6.09
CA THR A 377 -2.10 18.03 -5.74
C THR A 377 -0.89 17.43 -5.01
N ALA A 378 0.24 18.15 -4.96
CA ALA A 378 1.40 17.73 -4.19
C ALA A 378 1.08 17.49 -2.70
N ARG A 379 0.13 18.26 -2.13
CA ARG A 379 -0.38 18.06 -0.77
C ARG A 379 -1.01 16.68 -0.60
N THR A 380 -1.90 16.30 -1.51
CA THR A 380 -2.54 14.97 -1.49
C THR A 380 -1.54 13.86 -1.65
N LEU A 381 -0.58 14.02 -2.55
CA LEU A 381 0.41 12.98 -2.76
C LEU A 381 1.29 12.76 -1.52
N ARG A 382 1.63 13.82 -0.79
CA ARG A 382 2.30 13.67 0.52
C ARG A 382 1.42 12.89 1.49
N MET A 383 0.12 13.18 1.52
CA MET A 383 -0.81 12.41 2.34
C MET A 383 -0.84 10.93 1.97
N LEU A 384 -0.91 10.60 0.69
CA LEU A 384 -0.89 9.21 0.22
C LEU A 384 0.45 8.53 0.54
N ALA A 385 1.58 9.19 0.28
CA ALA A 385 2.90 8.68 0.62
C ALA A 385 3.03 8.38 2.13
N GLU A 386 2.60 9.32 2.98
CA GLU A 386 2.57 9.12 4.44
C GLU A 386 1.66 7.96 4.82
N ALA A 387 0.46 7.86 4.26
CA ALA A 387 -0.48 6.75 4.50
C ALA A 387 0.13 5.37 4.20
N GLU A 388 0.88 5.28 3.11
CA GLU A 388 1.63 4.07 2.69
C GLU A 388 2.92 3.86 3.50
N GLY A 389 3.30 4.80 4.37
CA GLY A 389 4.55 4.73 5.14
C GLY A 389 5.80 4.85 4.27
N VAL A 390 5.69 5.62 3.18
CA VAL A 390 6.77 5.90 2.24
C VAL A 390 7.13 7.39 2.33
N PRO A 391 8.39 7.76 2.53
CA PRO A 391 8.81 9.16 2.47
C PRO A 391 8.44 9.76 1.12
N TRP A 392 8.04 11.03 1.10
CA TRP A 392 7.71 11.78 -0.12
C TRP A 392 8.69 11.52 -1.28
N ASN A 393 9.98 11.72 -1.05
CA ASN A 393 11.02 11.51 -2.07
C ASN A 393 11.08 10.07 -2.57
N GLY A 394 10.74 9.09 -1.73
CA GLY A 394 10.65 7.68 -2.12
C GLY A 394 9.43 7.40 -2.97
N TYR A 395 8.30 8.06 -2.67
CA TYR A 395 7.07 7.94 -3.44
C TYR A 395 7.21 8.59 -4.82
N GLU A 396 7.88 9.73 -4.92
CA GLU A 396 8.19 10.39 -6.20
C GLU A 396 9.26 9.62 -7.01
N ARG A 397 10.31 9.13 -6.35
CA ARG A 397 11.42 8.44 -7.04
C ARG A 397 11.09 7.02 -7.48
N TYR A 398 10.37 6.27 -6.64
CA TYR A 398 10.13 4.86 -6.86
C TYR A 398 8.66 4.54 -7.14
N GLY A 399 7.75 5.48 -6.86
CA GLY A 399 6.33 5.23 -6.91
C GLY A 399 5.71 5.44 -8.27
N ALA A 400 4.51 4.89 -8.34
CA ALA A 400 3.56 4.97 -9.42
C ALA A 400 3.02 6.39 -9.65
N VAL A 401 3.60 7.43 -9.07
CA VAL A 401 2.82 8.61 -8.74
C VAL A 401 3.52 9.88 -9.18
N SER A 402 2.79 10.71 -9.91
CA SER A 402 3.30 12.00 -10.39
C SER A 402 2.37 13.12 -9.95
N ALA A 403 2.91 14.05 -9.15
CA ALA A 403 2.31 15.38 -9.05
C ALA A 403 2.77 16.13 -10.29
N PRO A 404 1.87 16.64 -11.13
CA PRO A 404 2.31 17.65 -12.06
C PRO A 404 2.83 18.86 -11.26
N SER A 405 4.09 19.22 -11.45
CA SER A 405 4.63 20.41 -10.80
C SER A 405 4.00 21.65 -11.42
N THR A 406 3.85 22.74 -10.66
CA THR A 406 3.33 24.01 -11.20
C THR A 406 4.23 24.59 -12.30
N ALA A 407 5.47 24.14 -12.40
CA ALA A 407 6.41 24.51 -13.46
C ALA A 407 6.28 23.63 -14.72
N ASP A 408 5.68 22.43 -14.61
CA ASP A 408 5.56 21.47 -15.72
C ASP A 408 4.47 21.81 -16.73
N ASP A 409 3.58 22.78 -16.42
CA ASP A 409 2.44 23.12 -17.28
C ASP A 409 2.90 23.71 -18.65
N ALA A 410 4.17 24.12 -18.82
CA ALA A 410 4.71 24.64 -20.08
C ALA A 410 5.73 23.72 -20.81
N ALA A 411 6.51 22.91 -20.10
CA ALA A 411 7.68 22.22 -20.67
C ALA A 411 7.47 20.73 -21.08
N THR A 412 6.31 20.11 -20.79
CA THR A 412 6.15 18.63 -20.86
C THR A 412 5.09 18.11 -21.84
N ARG A 413 4.71 18.87 -22.88
CA ARG A 413 3.71 18.42 -23.88
C ARG A 413 3.96 17.02 -24.44
N PRO A 414 5.21 16.59 -24.76
CA PRO A 414 5.45 15.24 -25.27
C PRO A 414 5.17 14.13 -24.24
N SER A 415 5.62 14.29 -22.99
CA SER A 415 5.33 13.32 -21.93
C SER A 415 3.84 13.29 -21.59
N MET A 416 3.18 14.45 -21.60
CA MET A 416 1.75 14.55 -21.33
C MET A 416 0.90 13.80 -22.37
N ALA A 417 1.12 14.03 -23.66
CA ALA A 417 0.36 13.33 -24.70
C ALA A 417 0.61 11.81 -24.69
N HIS A 418 1.83 11.37 -24.31
CA HIS A 418 2.12 9.94 -24.09
C HIS A 418 1.28 9.35 -22.96
N GLN A 419 1.26 10.02 -21.80
CA GLN A 419 0.46 9.59 -20.65
C GLN A 419 -1.05 9.58 -20.96
N LEU A 420 -1.55 10.59 -21.68
CA LEU A 420 -2.97 10.65 -22.08
C LEU A 420 -3.33 9.51 -23.03
N GLY A 421 -2.46 9.18 -23.99
CA GLY A 421 -2.63 8.01 -24.86
C GLY A 421 -2.72 6.71 -24.05
N ILE A 422 -1.78 6.49 -23.12
CA ILE A 422 -1.82 5.32 -22.22
C ILE A 422 -3.14 5.27 -21.42
N ASN A 423 -3.55 6.37 -20.79
CA ASN A 423 -4.80 6.43 -20.04
C ASN A 423 -6.01 6.08 -20.93
N HIS A 424 -6.05 6.64 -22.14
CA HIS A 424 -7.11 6.37 -23.11
C HIS A 424 -7.16 4.90 -23.52
N VAL A 425 -6.00 4.30 -23.78
CA VAL A 425 -5.85 2.86 -24.05
C VAL A 425 -6.43 2.04 -22.90
N PHE A 426 -6.01 2.28 -21.65
CA PHE A 426 -6.50 1.51 -20.51
C PHE A 426 -7.99 1.69 -20.25
N ALA A 427 -8.52 2.92 -20.36
CA ALA A 427 -9.95 3.17 -20.24
C ALA A 427 -10.75 2.47 -21.34
N ARG A 428 -10.20 2.39 -22.55
CA ARG A 428 -10.82 1.65 -23.65
C ARG A 428 -10.80 0.15 -23.41
N LEU A 429 -9.64 -0.39 -23.00
CA LEU A 429 -9.49 -1.80 -22.62
C LEU A 429 -10.48 -2.21 -21.52
N ALA A 430 -10.64 -1.39 -20.49
CA ALA A 430 -11.60 -1.65 -19.42
C ALA A 430 -13.05 -1.68 -19.92
N ARG A 431 -13.43 -0.74 -20.80
CA ARG A 431 -14.78 -0.69 -21.38
C ARG A 431 -15.05 -1.89 -22.29
N ASP A 432 -14.11 -2.25 -23.16
CA ASP A 432 -14.24 -3.39 -24.07
C ASP A 432 -14.25 -4.71 -23.29
N ALA A 433 -13.46 -4.83 -22.22
CA ALA A 433 -13.51 -5.95 -21.30
C ALA A 433 -14.89 -6.08 -20.64
N GLN A 434 -15.44 -4.99 -20.08
CA GLN A 434 -16.78 -4.99 -19.47
C GLN A 434 -17.86 -5.42 -20.46
N ALA A 435 -17.82 -4.92 -21.69
CA ALA A 435 -18.76 -5.31 -22.75
C ALA A 435 -18.66 -6.80 -23.11
N ALA A 436 -17.49 -7.41 -22.92
CA ALA A 436 -17.23 -8.84 -23.15
C ALA A 436 -17.44 -9.72 -21.90
N GLY A 437 -17.94 -9.16 -20.78
CA GLY A 437 -18.13 -9.89 -19.52
C GLY A 437 -16.83 -10.15 -18.73
N TRP A 438 -15.78 -9.40 -19.03
CA TRP A 438 -14.53 -9.35 -18.28
C TRP A 438 -14.45 -8.04 -17.47
N ARG A 439 -13.51 -7.96 -16.53
CA ARG A 439 -13.14 -6.70 -15.89
C ARG A 439 -11.64 -6.48 -15.98
N LEU A 440 -11.19 -5.25 -16.16
CA LEU A 440 -9.79 -4.91 -15.94
C LEU A 440 -9.55 -4.83 -14.43
N GLY A 441 -9.05 -5.92 -13.85
CA GLY A 441 -8.88 -6.04 -12.39
C GLY A 441 -7.64 -5.35 -11.86
N VAL A 442 -6.62 -5.18 -12.70
CA VAL A 442 -5.34 -4.53 -12.34
C VAL A 442 -4.92 -3.61 -13.47
N TRP A 443 -4.59 -2.36 -13.13
CA TRP A 443 -3.85 -1.43 -13.98
C TRP A 443 -2.64 -0.94 -13.18
N ARG A 444 -1.45 -1.14 -13.74
CA ARG A 444 -0.17 -0.64 -13.24
C ARG A 444 0.43 0.29 -14.27
N ASN A 445 0.98 1.42 -13.83
CA ASN A 445 1.66 2.33 -14.73
C ASN A 445 3.10 1.88 -15.03
N GLU A 446 3.85 2.70 -15.76
CA GLU A 446 5.22 2.44 -16.20
C GLU A 446 6.17 2.06 -15.03
N ALA A 447 6.16 2.86 -13.95
CA ALA A 447 7.04 2.65 -12.81
C ALA A 447 6.72 1.35 -12.07
N GLU A 448 5.43 1.05 -11.89
CA GLU A 448 4.98 -0.22 -11.32
C GLU A 448 5.27 -1.39 -12.25
N SER A 449 5.22 -1.20 -13.56
CA SER A 449 5.38 -2.26 -14.58
C SER A 449 6.83 -2.59 -14.87
N ALA A 450 7.77 -1.73 -14.49
CA ALA A 450 9.19 -1.98 -14.62
C ALA A 450 9.60 -3.24 -13.83
N HIS A 451 10.38 -4.10 -14.47
CA HIS A 451 10.82 -5.35 -13.89
C HIS A 451 12.33 -5.52 -14.07
N LEU A 452 13.05 -5.66 -12.94
CA LEU A 452 14.45 -6.03 -12.89
C LEU A 452 14.56 -7.53 -12.62
N PHE A 453 15.29 -8.24 -13.47
CA PHE A 453 15.49 -9.69 -13.40
C PHE A 453 16.94 -10.06 -13.71
N VAL A 454 17.31 -11.34 -13.55
CA VAL A 454 18.65 -11.84 -13.88
C VAL A 454 18.56 -12.81 -15.05
N SER A 455 19.32 -12.54 -16.10
CA SER A 455 19.48 -13.42 -17.26
C SER A 455 20.97 -13.65 -17.50
N ASP A 456 21.39 -14.92 -17.59
CA ASP A 456 22.79 -15.32 -17.81
C ASP A 456 23.79 -14.68 -16.82
N GLY A 457 23.39 -14.60 -15.55
CA GLY A 457 24.19 -13.98 -14.49
C GLY A 457 24.31 -12.45 -14.58
N ARG A 458 23.61 -11.81 -15.52
CA ARG A 458 23.56 -10.35 -15.69
C ARG A 458 22.21 -9.81 -15.29
N ARG A 459 22.23 -8.62 -14.69
CA ARG A 459 21.01 -7.87 -14.40
C ARG A 459 20.45 -7.27 -15.69
N ALA A 460 19.20 -7.59 -15.99
CA ALA A 460 18.43 -7.06 -17.09
C ALA A 460 17.14 -6.42 -16.58
N TRP A 461 16.52 -5.57 -17.39
CA TRP A 461 15.26 -4.95 -17.05
C TRP A 461 14.38 -4.73 -18.27
N ILE A 462 13.07 -4.81 -18.06
CA ILE A 462 12.05 -4.31 -18.97
C ILE A 462 11.30 -3.16 -18.31
N ARG A 463 10.81 -2.23 -19.12
CA ARG A 463 10.02 -1.08 -18.67
C ARG A 463 8.86 -0.85 -19.65
N PRO A 464 7.79 -1.65 -19.55
CA PRO A 464 6.56 -1.40 -20.29
C PRO A 464 5.95 -0.06 -19.87
N ASP A 465 5.25 0.62 -20.77
CA ASP A 465 4.48 1.84 -20.49
C ASP A 465 3.35 1.61 -19.47
N GLY A 466 2.88 0.37 -19.38
CA GLY A 466 1.97 -0.09 -18.33
C GLY A 466 1.81 -1.60 -18.35
N SER A 467 1.08 -2.12 -17.38
CA SER A 467 0.69 -3.53 -17.35
C SER A 467 -0.66 -3.68 -16.68
N GLY A 468 -1.32 -4.80 -16.90
CA GLY A 468 -2.61 -5.06 -16.28
C GLY A 468 -2.99 -6.51 -16.33
N ALA A 469 -4.19 -6.80 -15.83
CA ALA A 469 -4.78 -8.13 -15.92
C ALA A 469 -6.30 -8.03 -16.10
N PHE A 470 -6.83 -8.77 -17.06
CA PHE A 470 -8.27 -8.99 -17.19
C PHE A 470 -8.71 -10.18 -16.34
N TRP A 471 -9.92 -10.08 -15.80
CA TRP A 471 -10.49 -11.08 -14.93
C TRP A 471 -11.89 -11.48 -15.40
N ARG A 472 -12.18 -12.78 -15.36
CA ARG A 472 -13.52 -13.34 -15.54
C ARG A 472 -13.69 -14.52 -14.59
N GLY A 473 -14.42 -14.31 -13.50
CA GLY A 473 -14.40 -15.26 -12.38
C GLY A 473 -12.99 -15.39 -11.80
N HIS A 474 -12.44 -16.60 -11.83
CA HIS A 474 -11.07 -16.92 -11.38
C HIS A 474 -10.03 -16.92 -12.51
N GLU A 475 -10.48 -16.73 -13.76
CA GLU A 475 -9.57 -16.68 -14.91
C GLU A 475 -8.90 -15.30 -14.97
N GLU A 476 -7.57 -15.29 -14.91
CA GLU A 476 -6.73 -14.09 -15.06
C GLU A 476 -6.00 -14.11 -16.41
N ARG A 477 -5.99 -12.97 -17.11
CA ARG A 477 -5.24 -12.77 -18.36
C ARG A 477 -4.35 -11.52 -18.23
N PRO A 478 -3.08 -11.70 -17.85
CA PRO A 478 -2.14 -10.60 -17.67
C PRO A 478 -1.62 -10.07 -19.01
N PHE A 479 -1.23 -8.80 -19.02
CA PHE A 479 -0.63 -8.16 -20.19
C PHE A 479 0.37 -7.07 -19.82
N LEU A 480 1.29 -6.80 -20.74
CA LEU A 480 2.22 -5.67 -20.76
C LEU A 480 1.80 -4.74 -21.91
N LEU A 481 1.86 -3.43 -21.70
CA LEU A 481 1.49 -2.43 -22.68
C LEU A 481 2.72 -1.62 -23.11
N GLU A 482 2.84 -1.43 -24.41
CA GLU A 482 3.74 -0.51 -25.09
C GLU A 482 2.91 0.42 -25.97
N TYR A 483 3.09 1.71 -25.81
CA TYR A 483 2.38 2.75 -26.55
C TYR A 483 3.37 3.52 -27.44
N ASP A 484 3.27 3.36 -28.76
CA ASP A 484 4.14 4.11 -29.69
C ASP A 484 3.39 5.29 -30.29
N ARG A 485 3.80 6.49 -29.90
CA ARG A 485 3.38 7.76 -30.53
C ARG A 485 3.94 7.98 -31.94
N GLY A 486 4.78 7.07 -32.40
CA GLY A 486 5.48 7.12 -33.65
C GLY A 486 6.81 7.87 -33.58
N THR A 487 7.39 7.97 -32.38
CA THR A 487 8.65 8.66 -32.12
C THR A 487 9.83 7.71 -31.94
N LEU A 488 9.58 6.41 -31.77
CA LEU A 488 10.64 5.41 -31.59
C LEU A 488 11.40 5.13 -32.89
N ASP A 489 12.72 5.05 -32.80
CA ASP A 489 13.58 4.66 -33.91
C ASP A 489 13.87 3.14 -33.93
N ALA A 490 14.58 2.67 -34.97
CA ALA A 490 14.89 1.25 -35.11
C ALA A 490 15.82 0.70 -34.00
N GLY A 491 16.67 1.55 -33.42
CA GLY A 491 17.55 1.21 -32.31
C GLY A 491 16.76 1.04 -31.01
N ASP A 492 15.83 1.94 -30.74
CA ASP A 492 14.91 1.84 -29.59
C ASP A 492 14.10 0.54 -29.63
N TYR A 493 13.55 0.21 -30.81
CA TYR A 493 12.82 -1.04 -31.00
C TYR A 493 13.69 -2.27 -30.77
N ARG A 494 14.93 -2.27 -31.29
CA ARG A 494 15.88 -3.37 -31.06
C ARG A 494 16.13 -3.58 -29.58
N GLY A 495 16.38 -2.50 -28.83
CA GLY A 495 16.58 -2.56 -27.38
C GLY A 495 15.37 -3.11 -26.65
N LYS A 496 14.16 -2.61 -26.95
CA LYS A 496 12.91 -3.08 -26.34
C LYS A 496 12.68 -4.57 -26.60
N PHE A 497 12.76 -5.02 -27.86
CA PHE A 497 12.51 -6.42 -28.20
C PHE A 497 13.58 -7.36 -27.65
N ALA A 498 14.86 -6.97 -27.63
CA ALA A 498 15.89 -7.76 -26.96
C ALA A 498 15.59 -7.95 -25.47
N GLY A 499 15.17 -6.88 -24.77
CA GLY A 499 14.74 -6.95 -23.38
C GLY A 499 13.57 -7.90 -23.16
N TYR A 500 12.55 -7.83 -24.02
CA TYR A 500 11.39 -8.74 -23.93
C TYR A 500 11.74 -10.18 -24.27
N MET A 501 12.55 -10.43 -25.30
CA MET A 501 13.00 -11.80 -25.60
C MET A 501 13.67 -12.43 -24.40
N HIS A 502 14.64 -11.76 -23.78
CA HIS A 502 15.26 -12.24 -22.56
C HIS A 502 14.26 -12.42 -21.42
N TYR A 503 13.33 -11.48 -21.24
CA TYR A 503 12.32 -11.59 -20.21
C TYR A 503 11.41 -12.82 -20.38
N PHE A 504 10.97 -13.13 -21.59
CA PHE A 504 10.11 -14.28 -21.87
C PHE A 504 10.88 -15.61 -21.97
N GLU A 505 12.16 -15.58 -22.35
CA GLU A 505 13.08 -16.72 -22.28
C GLU A 505 13.33 -17.14 -20.82
N THR A 506 13.38 -16.17 -19.91
CA THR A 506 13.45 -16.45 -18.47
C THR A 506 12.08 -16.89 -17.92
N THR A 507 12.08 -17.63 -16.81
CA THR A 507 10.85 -17.93 -16.07
C THR A 507 10.40 -16.81 -15.14
N GLU A 508 11.07 -15.65 -15.18
CA GLU A 508 10.90 -14.53 -14.23
C GLU A 508 9.51 -13.92 -14.29
N TRP A 509 8.86 -13.95 -15.45
CA TRP A 509 7.47 -13.49 -15.56
C TRP A 509 6.51 -14.30 -14.69
N ARG A 510 6.82 -15.56 -14.36
CA ARG A 510 6.00 -16.41 -13.47
C ARG A 510 6.03 -15.93 -12.03
N GLU A 511 7.05 -15.17 -11.63
CA GLU A 511 7.08 -14.55 -10.30
C GLU A 511 6.04 -13.42 -10.18
N ARG A 512 5.68 -12.79 -11.31
CA ARG A 512 4.78 -11.64 -11.32
C ARG A 512 3.36 -12.01 -11.73
N PHE A 513 3.23 -12.89 -12.72
CA PHE A 513 1.98 -13.20 -13.40
C PHE A 513 1.63 -14.68 -13.25
N SER A 514 0.34 -14.98 -13.08
CA SER A 514 -0.17 -16.36 -12.96
C SER A 514 -0.08 -17.15 -14.27
N THR A 515 -0.11 -16.45 -15.41
CA THR A 515 0.10 -17.00 -16.76
C THR A 515 1.02 -16.10 -17.57
N GLU A 516 1.50 -16.60 -18.72
CA GLU A 516 2.37 -15.82 -19.61
C GLU A 516 1.63 -14.53 -20.06
N PRO A 517 2.19 -13.33 -19.80
CA PRO A 517 1.52 -12.09 -20.14
C PRO A 517 1.54 -11.85 -21.66
N GLN A 518 0.45 -11.31 -22.20
CA GLN A 518 0.42 -10.83 -23.59
C GLN A 518 1.19 -9.49 -23.70
N LEU A 519 1.90 -9.27 -24.80
CA LEU A 519 2.60 -8.01 -25.07
C LEU A 519 1.78 -7.18 -26.07
N LEU A 520 1.10 -6.15 -25.57
CA LEU A 520 0.25 -5.26 -26.35
C LEU A 520 1.06 -4.08 -26.85
N PHE A 521 1.13 -3.89 -28.16
CA PHE A 521 1.66 -2.68 -28.78
C PHE A 521 0.54 -1.88 -29.42
N VAL A 522 0.38 -0.64 -28.98
CA VAL A 522 -0.61 0.28 -29.51
C VAL A 522 0.11 1.42 -30.20
N GLY A 523 0.00 1.50 -31.52
CA GLY A 523 0.52 2.62 -32.30
C GLY A 523 -0.48 3.77 -32.37
N ALA A 524 -0.03 5.03 -32.36
CA ALA A 524 -0.90 6.17 -32.58
C ALA A 524 -1.59 6.13 -33.96
N ASP A 525 -0.95 5.51 -34.95
CA ASP A 525 -1.49 5.33 -36.29
C ASP A 525 -0.98 4.03 -36.97
N ARG A 526 -1.48 3.75 -38.18
CA ARG A 526 -1.09 2.58 -38.97
C ARG A 526 0.39 2.56 -39.36
N ARG A 527 1.05 3.71 -39.45
CA ARG A 527 2.48 3.78 -39.77
C ARG A 527 3.29 3.34 -38.56
N ALA A 528 2.90 3.73 -37.36
CA ALA A 528 3.48 3.23 -36.11
C ALA A 528 3.30 1.72 -35.99
N GLU A 529 2.08 1.20 -36.19
CA GLU A 529 1.84 -0.25 -36.18
C GLU A 529 2.74 -1.00 -37.18
N GLN A 530 2.86 -0.48 -38.42
CA GLN A 530 3.72 -1.09 -39.44
C GLN A 530 5.21 -1.06 -39.05
N ARG A 531 5.69 0.01 -38.41
CA ARG A 531 7.07 0.07 -37.89
C ARG A 531 7.30 -0.96 -36.80
N VAL A 532 6.37 -1.09 -35.85
CA VAL A 532 6.42 -2.13 -34.81
C VAL A 532 6.48 -3.51 -35.45
N ARG A 533 5.59 -3.79 -36.41
CA ARG A 533 5.53 -5.08 -37.14
C ARG A 533 6.86 -5.39 -37.83
N SER A 534 7.41 -4.44 -38.59
CA SER A 534 8.71 -4.58 -39.24
C SER A 534 9.82 -4.82 -38.22
N ALA A 535 9.80 -4.13 -37.08
CA ALA A 535 10.78 -4.30 -36.03
C ALA A 535 10.68 -5.67 -35.34
N VAL A 536 9.48 -6.20 -35.09
CA VAL A 536 9.30 -7.57 -34.54
C VAL A 536 9.96 -8.60 -35.45
N VAL A 537 9.73 -8.51 -36.76
CA VAL A 537 10.33 -9.42 -37.75
C VAL A 537 11.85 -9.24 -37.80
N ALA A 538 12.33 -8.00 -37.90
CA ALA A 538 13.76 -7.69 -38.02
C ALA A 538 14.57 -8.13 -36.78
N ASN A 539 13.95 -8.19 -35.61
CA ASN A 539 14.60 -8.60 -34.36
C ASN A 539 14.35 -10.08 -33.99
N GLY A 540 13.68 -10.87 -34.83
CA GLY A 540 13.39 -12.29 -34.53
C GLY A 540 12.38 -12.51 -33.39
N ALA A 541 11.64 -11.46 -33.01
CA ALA A 541 10.70 -11.46 -31.89
C ALA A 541 9.31 -12.05 -32.25
N THR A 542 9.19 -12.77 -33.36
CA THR A 542 7.93 -13.35 -33.86
C THR A 542 7.38 -14.49 -33.01
N HIS A 543 8.17 -15.01 -32.07
CA HIS A 543 7.76 -16.04 -31.11
C HIS A 543 7.13 -15.43 -29.84
N LEU A 544 7.28 -14.12 -29.60
CA LEU A 544 6.69 -13.45 -28.46
C LEU A 544 5.16 -13.34 -28.60
N PRO A 545 4.40 -13.33 -27.51
CA PRO A 545 2.94 -13.21 -27.51
C PRO A 545 2.48 -11.77 -27.80
N ILE A 546 2.82 -11.25 -28.99
CA ILE A 546 2.59 -9.84 -29.38
C ILE A 546 1.25 -9.66 -30.07
N LEU A 547 0.47 -8.69 -29.58
CA LEU A 547 -0.73 -8.17 -30.22
C LEU A 547 -0.52 -6.70 -30.60
N LEU A 548 -0.77 -6.37 -31.87
CA LEU A 548 -0.66 -5.01 -32.40
C LEU A 548 -2.03 -4.40 -32.67
N THR A 549 -2.18 -3.11 -32.41
CA THR A 549 -3.35 -2.31 -32.82
C THR A 549 -2.97 -0.84 -32.97
N THR A 550 -3.90 -0.02 -33.46
CA THR A 550 -3.77 1.43 -33.54
C THR A 550 -4.80 2.15 -32.68
N GLU A 551 -4.52 3.40 -32.28
CA GLU A 551 -5.50 4.26 -31.61
C GLU A 551 -6.66 4.69 -32.54
N GLY A 552 -6.40 4.93 -33.82
CA GLY A 552 -7.44 5.32 -34.80
C GLY A 552 -8.03 4.16 -35.62
N PRO A 553 -9.26 4.25 -36.19
CA PRO A 553 -10.42 5.08 -35.89
C PRO A 553 -11.58 4.25 -35.29
N VAL A 554 -11.89 4.50 -34.01
CA VAL A 554 -13.18 4.11 -33.37
C VAL A 554 -13.98 5.37 -33.02
N SER A 555 -13.67 6.51 -33.65
CA SER A 555 -14.41 7.77 -33.49
C SER A 555 -15.92 7.69 -33.84
N SER A 556 -16.41 6.54 -34.34
CA SER A 556 -17.84 6.24 -34.49
C SER A 556 -18.51 5.62 -33.25
N GLY A 557 -17.79 5.41 -32.15
CA GLY A 557 -18.36 4.93 -30.88
C GLY A 557 -18.83 3.46 -30.87
N ALA A 558 -18.71 2.73 -31.99
CA ALA A 558 -19.30 1.40 -32.17
C ALA A 558 -18.33 0.26 -32.56
N GLY A 559 -17.04 0.54 -32.79
CA GLY A 559 -16.06 -0.49 -33.15
C GLY A 559 -15.33 -1.06 -31.92
N SER A 560 -15.13 -2.38 -31.82
CA SER A 560 -14.16 -2.99 -30.91
C SER A 560 -12.74 -2.86 -31.46
N TRP A 561 -11.71 -2.89 -30.60
CA TRP A 561 -10.32 -2.96 -31.05
C TRP A 561 -10.06 -4.20 -31.92
N ARG A 562 -9.28 -4.02 -32.98
CA ARG A 562 -8.84 -5.11 -33.87
C ARG A 562 -7.38 -5.39 -33.60
N TRP A 563 -7.13 -6.47 -32.87
CA TRP A 563 -5.79 -6.93 -32.56
C TRP A 563 -5.26 -7.82 -33.68
N ALA A 564 -4.08 -7.49 -34.20
CA ALA A 564 -3.34 -8.35 -35.10
C ALA A 564 -2.26 -9.10 -34.32
N SER A 565 -2.27 -10.43 -34.40
CA SER A 565 -1.13 -11.23 -33.90
C SER A 565 0.04 -11.14 -34.89
N VAL A 566 1.25 -11.06 -34.37
CA VAL A 566 2.49 -11.16 -35.16
C VAL A 566 3.06 -12.58 -35.16
N ALA A 567 2.55 -13.45 -34.26
CA ALA A 567 3.03 -14.82 -34.13
C ALA A 567 2.63 -15.66 -35.34
N ARG A 568 3.57 -16.50 -35.83
CA ARG A 568 3.31 -17.44 -36.94
C ARG A 568 2.33 -18.55 -36.55
N ASP A 569 2.27 -18.88 -35.26
CA ASP A 569 1.34 -19.89 -34.72
C ASP A 569 0.01 -19.23 -34.32
N ALA A 570 -0.77 -18.81 -35.32
CA ALA A 570 -2.08 -18.19 -35.15
C ALA A 570 -3.13 -19.10 -34.44
N GLU A 571 -2.77 -20.35 -34.11
CA GLU A 571 -3.61 -21.31 -33.38
C GLU A 571 -3.50 -21.19 -31.84
N ARG A 572 -2.57 -20.40 -31.29
CA ARG A 572 -2.66 -20.00 -29.88
C ARG A 572 -3.87 -19.08 -29.76
N GLY A 573 -5.01 -19.66 -29.35
CA GLY A 573 -6.35 -19.13 -29.46
C GLY A 573 -6.53 -17.66 -29.09
N ALA A 574 -7.63 -17.06 -29.54
CA ALA A 574 -8.00 -15.68 -29.24
C ALA A 574 -8.04 -15.44 -27.71
N LEU A 575 -6.93 -14.95 -27.15
CA LEU A 575 -6.64 -14.83 -25.72
C LEU A 575 -7.03 -13.48 -25.13
N PHE A 576 -7.27 -12.50 -26.00
CA PHE A 576 -7.92 -11.25 -25.62
C PHE A 576 -9.44 -11.46 -25.57
N PRO A 577 -10.22 -10.69 -24.79
CA PRO A 577 -11.69 -10.74 -24.87
C PRO A 577 -12.12 -10.43 -26.30
N ALA A 578 -12.24 -11.47 -27.12
CA ALA A 578 -12.84 -11.36 -28.43
C ALA A 578 -14.30 -11.05 -28.15
N VAL A 579 -14.67 -9.78 -28.28
CA VAL A 579 -16.07 -9.42 -28.52
C VAL A 579 -16.46 -10.29 -29.71
N ALA A 580 -17.37 -11.24 -29.49
CA ALA A 580 -17.76 -12.24 -30.47
C ALA A 580 -18.19 -11.53 -31.77
N GLY A 581 -17.27 -11.46 -32.75
CA GLY A 581 -17.45 -10.62 -33.93
C GLY A 581 -16.15 -10.32 -34.68
N SER A 582 -15.65 -11.30 -35.42
CA SER A 582 -14.62 -11.16 -36.48
C SER A 582 -13.18 -10.81 -36.06
N LEU A 583 -12.44 -11.81 -35.57
CA LEU A 583 -11.01 -11.88 -35.87
C LEU A 583 -10.88 -12.46 -37.28
N SER A 584 -10.80 -11.60 -38.30
CA SER A 584 -10.24 -12.02 -39.58
C SER A 584 -8.72 -12.09 -39.40
N VAL A 585 -8.20 -13.29 -39.14
CA VAL A 585 -6.75 -13.54 -39.19
C VAL A 585 -6.34 -13.39 -40.66
N GLY A 586 -5.87 -12.21 -41.05
CA GLY A 586 -5.22 -12.02 -42.33
C GLY A 586 -3.94 -12.82 -42.34
N ARG A 587 -3.91 -13.95 -43.07
CA ARG A 587 -2.65 -14.68 -43.33
C ARG A 587 -1.74 -13.77 -44.16
N LEU A 588 -0.51 -13.59 -43.70
CA LEU A 588 0.55 -12.95 -44.46
C LEU A 588 0.86 -13.83 -45.69
N HIS A 589 0.41 -13.42 -46.88
CA HIS A 589 1.01 -13.89 -48.12
C HIS A 589 2.28 -13.06 -48.33
N GLY A 590 3.43 -13.74 -48.37
CA GLY A 590 4.71 -13.10 -48.67
C GLY A 590 4.76 -12.66 -50.13
N GLU A 591 5.22 -11.43 -50.35
CA GLU A 591 5.87 -11.02 -51.61
C GLU A 591 7.37 -11.34 -51.54
#